data_AF-A0A2S2CW59-F1
#
_entry.id   AF-A0A2S2CW59-F1
#
_cell.length_a   1.000
_cell.length_b   1.000
_cell.length_c   1.000
_cell.angle_alpha   90.00
_cell.angle_beta   90.00
_cell.angle_gamma   90.00
#
_symmetry.space_group_name_H-M   'P 1'
#
loop_
_entity.id
_entity.type
_entity.pdbx_description
1 polymer ?
#
loop_
_entity_poly.entity_id
_entity_poly.type
_entity_poly.pdbx_seq_one_letter_code
_entity_poly.pdbx_strand_id
1 'polypeptide(L)'
;MTRSLPVRLGRAPLLALAALSMLAGVAGGLARLGVALPGPAADLTLHHGPLMVAGLFGTVIGLERAVAAGARWTFLGPLASGLAGLLLVAGGPVGVAAGLFALAGLVMLAGGLVMAVRHPALHTAVLAGGGACWLAGNLVWLAGRPLAEAVPWWIGFLVLVIAGERLELSRLLKPPPGRTALFLAAAALLAGGIVLSSLDRAGELAPVGPGLLALAAWLLRYDIARRTVRQGGLVRYVAVCLLGGYGWLAAGGLLALSDAAFARDAALHAVFLGFVLTMVFAHAPIILPALLKVTVPYRPLFYLHVAILHGSLALRLLADLTDRVELRACGGLGNALAILVFAAMTVASAVRGRTAGRRGPPSAP
;
A
#
# COMPACT_ATOMS: atom_id res chain seq x y z
N MET A 1 -27.25 -13.39 -24.82
CA MET A 1 -27.19 -11.92 -24.70
C MET A 1 -27.38 -11.52 -23.24
N THR A 2 -26.31 -11.53 -22.46
CA THR A 2 -26.35 -11.18 -21.03
C THR A 2 -26.14 -9.68 -20.89
N ARG A 3 -27.18 -8.97 -20.42
CA ARG A 3 -27.13 -7.55 -20.07
C ARG A 3 -25.99 -7.33 -19.06
N SER A 4 -24.92 -6.72 -19.51
CA SER A 4 -23.86 -6.21 -18.64
C SER A 4 -24.43 -5.02 -17.89
N LEU A 5 -24.85 -5.25 -16.64
CA LEU A 5 -25.02 -4.19 -15.64
C LEU A 5 -23.85 -3.21 -15.81
N PRO A 6 -24.08 -1.89 -15.87
CA PRO A 6 -23.02 -0.95 -16.16
C PRO A 6 -21.97 -1.04 -15.05
N VAL A 7 -20.88 -1.77 -15.33
CA VAL A 7 -19.75 -2.12 -14.45
C VAL A 7 -19.12 -0.89 -13.76
N ARG A 8 -19.50 0.32 -14.19
CA ARG A 8 -19.04 1.63 -13.74
C ARG A 8 -19.43 1.96 -12.28
N LEU A 9 -20.61 1.55 -11.80
CA LEU A 9 -21.13 1.95 -10.48
C LEU A 9 -20.89 0.94 -9.35
N GLY A 10 -20.68 -0.35 -9.67
CA GLY A 10 -20.55 -1.40 -8.65
C GLY A 10 -19.23 -1.39 -7.86
N ARG A 11 -18.21 -0.66 -8.32
CA ARG A 11 -16.86 -0.64 -7.72
C ARG A 11 -16.62 0.55 -6.78
N ALA A 12 -17.39 1.63 -6.95
CA ALA A 12 -17.27 2.82 -6.13
C ALA A 12 -17.51 2.57 -4.63
N PRO A 13 -18.46 1.70 -4.21
CA PRO A 13 -18.64 1.36 -2.80
C PRO A 13 -17.38 0.77 -2.16
N LEU A 14 -16.65 -0.11 -2.87
CA LEU A 14 -15.42 -0.70 -2.35
C LEU A 14 -14.31 0.36 -2.14
N LEU A 15 -14.16 1.30 -3.08
CA LEU A 15 -13.23 2.41 -2.91
C LEU A 15 -13.65 3.36 -1.78
N ALA A 16 -14.96 3.53 -1.54
CA ALA A 16 -15.47 4.28 -0.41
C ALA A 16 -15.15 3.59 0.93
N LEU A 17 -15.25 2.26 1.01
CA LEU A 17 -14.84 1.48 2.19
C LEU A 17 -13.32 1.58 2.44
N ALA A 18 -12.52 1.56 1.38
CA ALA A 18 -11.08 1.80 1.47
C ALA A 18 -10.78 3.22 2.00
N ALA A 19 -11.46 4.23 1.47
CA ALA A 19 -11.32 5.62 1.92
C ALA A 19 -11.76 5.80 3.38
N LEU A 20 -12.85 5.14 3.80
CA LEU A 20 -13.29 5.11 5.19
C LEU A 20 -12.19 4.52 6.10
N SER A 21 -11.64 3.37 5.72
CA SER A 21 -10.54 2.73 6.45
C SER A 21 -9.30 3.63 6.53
N MET A 22 -8.98 4.34 5.45
CA MET A 22 -7.88 5.32 5.42
C MET A 22 -8.12 6.47 6.41
N LEU A 23 -9.29 7.09 6.38
CA LEU A 23 -9.62 8.22 7.25
C LEU A 23 -9.63 7.80 8.73
N ALA A 24 -10.24 6.66 9.04
CA ALA A 24 -10.27 6.11 10.39
C ALA A 24 -8.88 5.66 10.86
N GLY A 25 -8.08 5.07 9.97
CA GLY A 25 -6.69 4.71 10.23
C GLY A 25 -5.85 5.95 10.54
N VAL A 26 -5.91 6.99 9.71
CA VAL A 26 -5.21 8.26 9.95
C VAL A 26 -5.65 8.89 11.28
N ALA A 27 -6.94 8.91 11.58
CA ALA A 27 -7.47 9.35 12.87
C ALA A 27 -6.85 8.55 14.04
N GLY A 28 -6.89 7.22 13.99
CA GLY A 28 -6.26 6.37 15.00
C GLY A 28 -4.75 6.63 15.16
N GLY A 29 -4.06 6.91 14.05
CA GLY A 29 -2.63 7.25 14.06
C GLY A 29 -2.34 8.60 14.72
N LEU A 30 -3.16 9.63 14.46
CA LEU A 30 -3.06 10.93 15.11
C LEU A 30 -3.39 10.84 16.61
N ALA A 31 -4.40 10.05 16.98
CA ALA A 31 -4.73 9.80 18.39
C ALA A 31 -3.57 9.11 19.14
N ARG A 32 -2.83 8.20 18.49
CA ARG A 32 -1.58 7.62 19.05
C ARG A 32 -0.48 8.65 19.30
N LEU A 33 -0.55 9.83 18.66
CA LEU A 33 0.38 10.95 18.87
C LEU A 33 -0.14 11.96 19.90
N GLY A 34 -1.24 11.66 20.60
CA GLY A 34 -1.83 12.56 21.59
C GLY A 34 -2.67 13.70 20.99
N VAL A 35 -2.95 13.67 19.69
CA VAL A 35 -3.85 14.65 19.07
C VAL A 35 -5.28 14.33 19.51
N ALA A 36 -5.92 15.28 20.20
CA ALA A 36 -7.31 15.15 20.62
C ALA A 36 -8.24 15.10 19.39
N LEU A 37 -9.01 14.03 19.26
CA LEU A 37 -10.01 13.87 18.22
C LEU A 37 -11.42 13.93 18.80
N PRO A 38 -12.36 14.62 18.13
CA PRO A 38 -13.76 14.66 18.57
C PRO A 38 -14.44 13.29 18.38
N GLY A 39 -15.23 12.87 19.38
CA GLY A 39 -16.06 11.65 19.33
C GLY A 39 -15.45 10.43 20.06
N PRO A 40 -16.10 9.24 20.00
CA PRO A 40 -15.65 8.01 20.67
C PRO A 40 -14.42 7.36 20.01
N ALA A 41 -13.46 8.17 19.54
CA ALA A 41 -12.27 7.75 18.80
C ALA A 41 -11.24 6.96 19.62
N ALA A 42 -11.56 6.60 20.88
CA ALA A 42 -10.66 5.90 21.80
C ALA A 42 -10.24 4.51 21.26
N ASP A 43 -11.14 3.78 20.61
CA ASP A 43 -10.86 2.42 20.09
C ASP A 43 -10.11 2.42 18.74
N LEU A 44 -10.13 3.53 18.00
CA LEU A 44 -9.43 3.62 16.71
C LEU A 44 -7.90 3.61 16.86
N THR A 45 -7.37 3.98 18.03
CA THR A 45 -5.94 3.94 18.33
C THR A 45 -5.36 2.54 18.16
N LEU A 46 -6.08 1.52 18.65
CA LEU A 46 -5.68 0.11 18.58
C LEU A 46 -5.86 -0.49 17.18
N HIS A 47 -6.70 0.13 16.35
CA HIS A 47 -7.06 -0.37 15.03
C HIS A 47 -6.36 0.34 13.87
N HIS A 48 -5.51 1.34 14.14
CA HIS A 48 -4.74 2.07 13.12
C HIS A 48 -4.05 1.13 12.11
N GLY A 49 -3.24 0.17 12.59
CA GLY A 49 -2.50 -0.76 11.75
C GLY A 49 -3.40 -1.62 10.85
N PRO A 50 -4.35 -2.39 11.43
CA PRO A 50 -5.34 -3.16 10.66
C PRO A 50 -6.13 -2.33 9.64
N LEU A 51 -6.59 -1.13 10.01
CA LEU A 51 -7.35 -0.26 9.11
C LEU A 51 -6.49 0.22 7.93
N MET A 52 -5.24 0.59 8.16
CA MET A 52 -4.33 1.05 7.10
C MET A 52 -3.89 -0.10 6.18
N VAL A 53 -3.44 -1.21 6.76
CA VAL A 53 -2.91 -2.34 5.97
C VAL A 53 -4.04 -3.16 5.37
N ALA A 54 -4.87 -3.77 6.21
CA ALA A 54 -5.84 -4.76 5.76
C ALA A 54 -7.13 -4.10 5.25
N GLY A 55 -7.53 -2.95 5.81
CA GLY A 55 -8.70 -2.18 5.38
C GLY A 55 -8.45 -1.38 4.10
N LEU A 56 -7.53 -0.43 4.12
CA LEU A 56 -7.21 0.44 2.99
C LEU A 56 -6.45 -0.33 1.89
N PHE A 57 -5.21 -0.73 2.14
CA PHE A 57 -4.38 -1.31 1.07
C PHE A 57 -4.95 -2.65 0.60
N GLY A 58 -5.40 -3.49 1.53
CA GLY A 58 -6.09 -4.75 1.22
C GLY A 58 -7.28 -4.58 0.28
N THR A 59 -8.16 -3.58 0.51
CA THR A 59 -9.32 -3.34 -0.36
C THR A 59 -8.88 -2.83 -1.74
N VAL A 60 -7.96 -1.85 -1.80
CA VAL A 60 -7.53 -1.26 -3.08
C VAL A 60 -6.77 -2.27 -3.94
N ILE A 61 -5.77 -2.94 -3.36
CA ILE A 61 -4.98 -3.97 -4.05
C ILE A 61 -5.89 -5.15 -4.43
N GLY A 62 -6.75 -5.59 -3.49
CA GLY A 62 -7.75 -6.65 -3.75
C GLY A 62 -8.66 -6.32 -4.92
N LEU A 63 -9.15 -5.09 -5.00
CA LEU A 63 -10.01 -4.64 -6.09
C LEU A 63 -9.28 -4.61 -7.42
N GLU A 64 -8.05 -4.10 -7.44
CA GLU A 64 -7.23 -4.10 -8.64
C GLU A 64 -6.96 -5.52 -9.15
N ARG A 65 -6.55 -6.42 -8.26
CA ARG A 65 -6.30 -7.83 -8.61
C ARG A 65 -7.58 -8.55 -9.04
N ALA A 66 -8.71 -8.28 -8.40
CA ALA A 66 -10.00 -8.84 -8.81
C ALA A 66 -10.39 -8.40 -10.23
N VAL A 67 -10.15 -7.12 -10.56
CA VAL A 67 -10.39 -6.59 -11.91
C VAL A 67 -9.44 -7.19 -12.93
N ALA A 68 -8.14 -7.34 -12.60
CA ALA A 68 -7.16 -7.98 -13.47
C ALA A 68 -7.48 -9.47 -13.72
N ALA A 69 -7.97 -10.18 -12.71
CA ALA A 69 -8.32 -11.59 -12.83
C ALA A 69 -9.60 -11.86 -13.64
N GLY A 70 -10.51 -10.88 -13.73
CA GLY A 70 -11.76 -10.98 -14.49
C GLY A 70 -12.79 -12.00 -13.96
N ALA A 71 -12.50 -12.71 -12.88
CA ALA A 71 -13.39 -13.69 -12.26
C ALA A 71 -14.27 -13.05 -11.17
N ARG A 72 -15.55 -13.42 -11.08
CA ARG A 72 -16.48 -12.78 -10.13
C ARG A 72 -16.16 -13.06 -8.67
N TRP A 73 -15.66 -14.26 -8.36
CA TRP A 73 -15.39 -14.67 -6.98
C TRP A 73 -14.21 -13.91 -6.36
N THR A 74 -13.27 -13.38 -7.15
CA THR A 74 -12.13 -12.62 -6.62
C THR A 74 -12.55 -11.29 -5.99
N PHE A 75 -13.74 -10.77 -6.32
CA PHE A 75 -14.32 -9.59 -5.68
C PHE A 75 -14.76 -9.84 -4.24
N LEU A 76 -14.87 -11.10 -3.79
CA LEU A 76 -15.12 -11.42 -2.38
C LEU A 76 -13.97 -10.90 -1.49
N GLY A 77 -12.74 -10.86 -2.01
CA GLY A 77 -11.56 -10.37 -1.30
C GLY A 77 -11.67 -8.90 -0.89
N PRO A 78 -11.74 -7.95 -1.83
CA PRO A 78 -11.89 -6.54 -1.50
C PRO A 78 -13.21 -6.22 -0.80
N LEU A 79 -14.28 -6.99 -1.04
CA LEU A 79 -15.54 -6.83 -0.30
C LEU A 79 -15.36 -7.20 1.18
N ALA A 80 -14.78 -8.37 1.47
CA ALA A 80 -14.52 -8.80 2.85
C ALA A 80 -13.58 -7.84 3.58
N SER A 81 -12.50 -7.40 2.92
CA SER A 81 -11.56 -6.40 3.46
C SER A 81 -12.23 -5.05 3.75
N GLY A 82 -13.05 -4.54 2.83
CA GLY A 82 -13.77 -3.27 3.03
C GLY A 82 -14.83 -3.35 4.13
N LEU A 83 -15.58 -4.45 4.20
CA LEU A 83 -16.58 -4.69 5.25
C LEU A 83 -15.94 -4.89 6.63
N ALA A 84 -14.78 -5.55 6.69
CA ALA A 84 -14.02 -5.69 7.92
C ALA A 84 -13.56 -4.32 8.46
N GLY A 85 -13.07 -3.44 7.58
CA GLY A 85 -12.72 -2.07 7.94
C GLY A 85 -13.92 -1.28 8.46
N LEU A 86 -15.06 -1.34 7.77
CA LEU A 86 -16.30 -0.73 8.23
C LEU A 86 -16.73 -1.26 9.60
N LEU A 87 -16.62 -2.57 9.83
CA LEU A 87 -17.00 -3.20 11.10
C LEU A 87 -16.15 -2.67 12.26
N LEU A 88 -14.83 -2.53 12.07
CA LEU A 88 -13.95 -1.93 13.08
C LEU A 88 -14.32 -0.47 13.36
N VAL A 89 -14.59 0.31 12.31
CA VAL A 89 -14.98 1.72 12.46
C VAL A 89 -16.32 1.86 13.18
N ALA A 90 -17.23 0.90 12.99
CA ALA A 90 -18.53 0.86 13.66
C ALA A 90 -18.47 0.32 15.10
N GLY A 91 -17.28 -0.02 15.64
CA GLY A 91 -17.14 -0.61 16.97
C GLY A 91 -17.64 -2.05 17.07
N GLY A 92 -17.67 -2.78 15.95
CA GLY A 92 -18.12 -4.17 15.91
C GLY A 92 -17.09 -5.15 16.48
N PRO A 93 -17.44 -6.45 16.57
CA PRO A 93 -16.56 -7.46 17.17
C PRO A 93 -15.25 -7.65 16.41
N VAL A 94 -14.12 -7.39 17.07
CA VAL A 94 -12.78 -7.46 16.46
C VAL A 94 -12.48 -8.83 15.84
N GLY A 95 -12.89 -9.92 16.49
CA GLY A 95 -12.71 -11.28 15.96
C GLY A 95 -13.41 -11.52 14.61
N VAL A 96 -14.60 -10.93 14.42
CA VAL A 96 -15.33 -11.01 13.14
C VAL A 96 -14.62 -10.20 12.06
N ALA A 97 -14.14 -8.99 12.40
CA ALA A 97 -13.36 -8.18 11.46
C ALA A 97 -12.05 -8.88 11.04
N ALA A 98 -11.31 -9.44 12.01
CA ALA A 98 -10.10 -10.22 11.74
C ALA A 98 -10.39 -11.45 10.85
N GLY A 99 -11.53 -12.13 11.08
CA GLY A 99 -11.97 -13.25 10.25
C GLY A 99 -12.26 -12.84 8.81
N LEU A 100 -12.92 -11.69 8.61
CA LEU A 100 -13.16 -11.13 7.29
C LEU A 100 -11.86 -10.70 6.59
N PHE A 101 -10.88 -10.14 7.31
CA PHE A 101 -9.56 -9.87 6.74
C PHE A 101 -8.81 -11.15 6.37
N ALA A 102 -8.90 -12.21 7.18
CA ALA A 102 -8.33 -13.51 6.83
C ALA A 102 -8.98 -14.09 5.56
N LEU A 103 -10.31 -14.00 5.44
CA LEU A 103 -11.03 -14.37 4.21
C LEU A 103 -10.55 -13.55 3.01
N ALA A 104 -10.32 -12.25 3.18
CA ALA A 104 -9.80 -11.39 2.12
C ALA A 104 -8.40 -11.82 1.65
N GLY A 105 -7.52 -12.14 2.60
CA GLY A 105 -6.19 -12.71 2.33
C GLY A 105 -6.27 -14.06 1.61
N LEU A 106 -7.20 -14.93 2.01
CA LEU A 106 -7.42 -16.23 1.38
C LEU A 106 -7.88 -16.07 -0.08
N VAL A 107 -8.83 -15.18 -0.35
CA VAL A 107 -9.32 -14.92 -1.71
C VAL A 107 -8.21 -14.33 -2.57
N MET A 108 -7.39 -13.43 -2.02
CA MET A 108 -6.22 -12.87 -2.71
C MET A 108 -5.20 -13.97 -3.06
N LEU A 109 -4.84 -14.82 -2.10
CA LEU A 109 -3.92 -15.94 -2.33
C LEU A 109 -4.45 -16.90 -3.38
N ALA A 110 -5.71 -17.34 -3.24
CA ALA A 110 -6.35 -18.23 -4.21
C ALA A 110 -6.36 -17.60 -5.62
N GLY A 111 -6.68 -16.31 -5.72
CA GLY A 111 -6.70 -15.60 -7.00
C GLY A 111 -5.31 -15.52 -7.63
N GLY A 112 -4.30 -15.22 -6.80
CA GLY A 112 -2.90 -15.22 -7.18
C GLY A 112 -2.41 -16.59 -7.65
N LEU A 113 -2.75 -17.67 -6.94
CA LEU A 113 -2.37 -19.04 -7.32
C LEU A 113 -3.04 -19.47 -8.64
N VAL A 114 -4.32 -19.19 -8.81
CA VAL A 114 -5.03 -19.45 -10.08
C VAL A 114 -4.35 -18.70 -11.23
N MET A 115 -3.94 -17.45 -11.01
CA MET A 115 -3.22 -16.66 -12.01
C MET A 115 -1.82 -17.22 -12.29
N ALA A 116 -1.10 -17.66 -11.25
CA ALA A 116 0.23 -18.25 -11.39
C ALA A 116 0.21 -19.57 -12.16
N VAL A 117 -0.85 -20.38 -12.00
CA VAL A 117 -1.05 -21.61 -12.77
C VAL A 117 -1.43 -21.31 -14.23
N ARG A 118 -2.33 -20.35 -14.47
CA ARG A 118 -2.80 -20.02 -15.83
C ARG A 118 -1.79 -19.23 -16.66
N HIS A 119 -1.03 -18.38 -16.01
CA HIS A 119 -0.02 -17.52 -16.61
C HIS A 119 1.30 -17.64 -15.83
N PRO A 120 2.05 -18.74 -16.03
CA PRO A 120 3.28 -19.00 -15.30
C PRO A 120 4.31 -17.92 -15.59
N ALA A 121 4.62 -17.12 -14.58
CA ALA A 121 5.65 -16.12 -14.62
C ALA A 121 6.13 -15.81 -13.20
N LEU A 122 7.37 -15.33 -13.06
CA LEU A 122 7.90 -15.03 -11.73
C LEU A 122 7.05 -14.01 -10.98
N HIS A 123 6.57 -12.96 -11.65
CA HIS A 123 5.74 -11.94 -11.00
C HIS A 123 4.42 -12.50 -10.46
N THR A 124 3.77 -13.44 -11.16
CA THR A 124 2.51 -14.05 -10.67
C THR A 124 2.74 -14.91 -9.43
N ALA A 125 3.86 -15.64 -9.37
CA ALA A 125 4.26 -16.36 -8.16
C ALA A 125 4.57 -15.43 -6.97
N VAL A 126 5.26 -14.32 -7.23
CA VAL A 126 5.60 -13.32 -6.20
C VAL A 126 4.34 -12.63 -5.66
N LEU A 127 3.40 -12.28 -6.54
CA LEU A 127 2.09 -11.75 -6.15
C LEU A 127 1.31 -12.74 -5.26
N ALA A 128 1.31 -14.03 -5.62
CA ALA A 128 0.70 -15.07 -4.78
C ALA A 128 1.40 -15.18 -3.41
N GLY A 129 2.74 -15.07 -3.38
CA GLY A 129 3.52 -15.00 -2.14
C GLY A 129 3.12 -13.82 -1.26
N GLY A 130 2.90 -12.64 -1.84
CA GLY A 130 2.35 -11.49 -1.12
C GLY A 130 0.95 -11.76 -0.54
N GLY A 131 0.08 -12.44 -1.30
CA GLY A 131 -1.23 -12.90 -0.80
C GLY A 131 -1.11 -13.89 0.37
N ALA A 132 -0.14 -14.80 0.32
CA ALA A 132 0.14 -15.74 1.41
C ALA A 132 0.61 -15.01 2.67
N CYS A 133 1.52 -14.03 2.53
CA CYS A 133 1.94 -13.19 3.65
C CYS A 133 0.75 -12.42 4.25
N TRP A 134 -0.16 -11.89 3.42
CA TRP A 134 -1.33 -11.18 3.93
C TRP A 134 -2.25 -12.09 4.74
N LEU A 135 -2.54 -13.29 4.22
CA LEU A 135 -3.32 -14.29 4.93
C LEU A 135 -2.66 -14.67 6.25
N ALA A 136 -1.36 -14.95 6.26
CA ALA A 136 -0.63 -15.32 7.46
C ALA A 136 -0.71 -14.22 8.54
N GLY A 137 -0.46 -12.95 8.19
CA GLY A 137 -0.58 -11.83 9.14
C GLY A 137 -1.99 -11.67 9.70
N ASN A 138 -3.02 -11.86 8.87
CA ASN A 138 -4.41 -11.77 9.32
C ASN A 138 -4.81 -12.96 10.21
N LEU A 139 -4.26 -14.16 9.96
CA LEU A 139 -4.47 -15.33 10.83
C LEU A 139 -3.79 -15.18 12.18
N VAL A 140 -2.57 -14.63 12.21
CA VAL A 140 -1.87 -14.28 13.46
C VAL A 140 -2.75 -13.34 14.29
N TRP A 141 -3.27 -12.28 13.67
CA TRP A 141 -4.14 -11.33 14.37
C TRP A 141 -5.48 -11.94 14.80
N LEU A 142 -6.12 -12.75 13.94
CA LEU A 142 -7.35 -13.47 14.26
C LEU A 142 -7.18 -14.42 15.45
N ALA A 143 -6.00 -15.02 15.62
CA ALA A 143 -5.65 -15.86 16.77
C ALA A 143 -5.46 -15.07 18.08
N GLY A 144 -5.73 -13.75 18.09
CA GLY A 144 -5.58 -12.89 19.25
C GLY A 144 -4.13 -12.56 19.60
N ARG A 145 -3.19 -12.82 18.68
CA ARG A 145 -1.77 -12.50 18.90
C ARG A 145 -1.52 -11.00 18.79
N PRO A 146 -0.48 -10.48 19.48
CA PRO A 146 -0.08 -9.08 19.36
C PRO A 146 0.11 -8.65 17.90
N LEU A 147 -0.30 -7.42 17.57
CA LEU A 147 -0.11 -6.84 16.23
C LEU A 147 1.37 -6.84 15.81
N ALA A 148 2.29 -6.74 16.77
CA ALA A 148 3.72 -6.81 16.53
C ALA A 148 4.15 -8.10 15.80
N GLU A 149 3.49 -9.23 16.08
CA GLU A 149 3.74 -10.52 15.42
C GLU A 149 3.14 -10.57 13.99
N ALA A 150 2.04 -9.84 13.72
CA ALA A 150 1.39 -9.80 12.41
C ALA A 150 2.08 -8.85 11.41
N VAL A 151 2.72 -7.80 11.90
CA VAL A 151 3.30 -6.72 11.09
C VAL A 151 4.38 -7.19 10.09
N PRO A 152 5.33 -8.08 10.43
CA PRO A 152 6.31 -8.62 9.47
C PRO A 152 5.64 -9.26 8.24
N TRP A 153 4.56 -10.02 8.46
CA TRP A 153 3.76 -10.61 7.39
C TRP A 153 3.06 -9.56 6.53
N TRP A 154 2.54 -8.49 7.15
CA TRP A 154 1.95 -7.36 6.42
C TRP A 154 2.97 -6.54 5.63
N ILE A 155 4.21 -6.42 6.11
CA ILE A 155 5.32 -5.87 5.33
C ILE A 155 5.55 -6.75 4.10
N GLY A 156 5.67 -8.07 4.30
CA GLY A 156 5.81 -9.05 3.22
C GLY A 156 4.73 -8.95 2.17
N PHE A 157 3.46 -8.83 2.59
CA PHE A 157 2.32 -8.63 1.69
C PHE A 157 2.54 -7.45 0.75
N LEU A 158 2.73 -6.24 1.29
CA LEU A 158 2.78 -5.03 0.46
C LEU A 158 4.08 -4.96 -0.35
N VAL A 159 5.21 -5.32 0.26
CA VAL A 159 6.51 -5.27 -0.42
C VAL A 159 6.58 -6.28 -1.56
N LEU A 160 6.14 -7.53 -1.36
CA LEU A 160 6.15 -8.53 -2.43
C LEU A 160 5.13 -8.19 -3.52
N VAL A 161 3.94 -7.68 -3.18
CA VAL A 161 2.96 -7.27 -4.19
C VAL A 161 3.53 -6.17 -5.07
N ILE A 162 4.03 -5.08 -4.47
CA ILE A 162 4.63 -3.96 -5.21
C ILE A 162 5.83 -4.45 -6.03
N ALA A 163 6.75 -5.20 -5.42
CA ALA A 163 7.92 -5.72 -6.12
C ALA A 163 7.56 -6.64 -7.30
N GLY A 164 6.51 -7.46 -7.15
CA GLY A 164 5.96 -8.31 -8.21
C GLY A 164 5.40 -7.50 -9.39
N GLU A 165 4.61 -6.47 -9.13
CA GLU A 165 4.11 -5.55 -10.16
C GLU A 165 5.25 -4.82 -10.88
N ARG A 166 6.25 -4.38 -10.13
CA ARG A 166 7.44 -3.71 -10.68
C ARG A 166 8.28 -4.65 -11.54
N LEU A 167 8.39 -5.92 -11.14
CA LEU A 167 9.05 -6.96 -11.91
C LEU A 167 8.34 -7.22 -13.25
N GLU A 168 7.00 -7.24 -13.25
CA GLU A 168 6.19 -7.39 -14.46
C GLU A 168 6.47 -6.28 -15.47
N LEU A 169 6.39 -5.01 -15.05
CA LEU A 169 6.60 -3.85 -15.92
C LEU A 169 8.04 -3.75 -16.44
N SER A 170 9.00 -4.19 -15.63
CA SER A 170 10.40 -4.15 -16.02
C SER A 170 10.80 -5.24 -17.01
N ARG A 171 9.92 -6.22 -17.29
CA ARG A 171 10.11 -7.23 -18.35
C ARG A 171 10.14 -6.63 -19.75
N LEU A 172 9.59 -5.43 -19.91
CA LEU A 172 9.63 -4.67 -21.17
C LEU A 172 11.06 -4.20 -21.54
N LEU A 173 12.01 -4.31 -20.60
CA LEU A 173 13.43 -4.05 -20.84
C LEU A 173 14.17 -5.36 -21.10
N LYS A 174 15.20 -5.36 -21.97
CA LYS A 174 16.13 -6.48 -22.13
C LYS A 174 16.83 -6.74 -20.78
N PRO A 175 16.53 -7.86 -20.08
CA PRO A 175 17.04 -8.06 -18.72
C PRO A 175 18.52 -8.45 -18.78
N PRO A 176 19.40 -7.83 -17.96
CA PRO A 176 20.77 -8.29 -17.84
C PRO A 176 20.81 -9.68 -17.18
N PRO A 177 21.85 -10.48 -17.45
CA PRO A 177 22.04 -11.77 -16.80
C PRO A 177 22.07 -11.60 -15.27
N GLY A 178 21.51 -12.58 -14.54
CA GLY A 178 21.48 -12.57 -13.06
C GLY A 178 20.38 -11.73 -12.42
N ARG A 179 19.67 -10.88 -13.17
CA ARG A 179 18.58 -10.03 -12.63
C ARG A 179 17.54 -10.85 -11.86
N THR A 180 17.08 -11.95 -12.46
CA THR A 180 16.04 -12.82 -11.89
C THR A 180 16.53 -13.55 -10.64
N ALA A 181 17.76 -14.05 -10.66
CA ALA A 181 18.38 -14.73 -9.52
C ALA A 181 18.54 -13.78 -8.33
N LEU A 182 19.02 -12.55 -8.56
CA LEU A 182 19.14 -11.52 -7.52
C LEU A 182 17.78 -11.13 -6.93
N PHE A 183 16.73 -11.05 -7.76
CA PHE A 183 15.37 -10.79 -7.28
C PHE A 183 14.89 -11.91 -6.36
N LEU A 184 15.05 -13.17 -6.81
CA LEU A 184 14.66 -14.35 -6.04
C LEU A 184 15.41 -14.43 -4.72
N ALA A 185 16.72 -14.17 -4.73
CA ALA A 185 17.52 -14.11 -3.51
C ALA A 185 17.02 -13.02 -2.54
N ALA A 186 16.73 -11.81 -3.04
CA ALA A 186 16.19 -10.73 -2.22
C ALA A 186 14.79 -11.04 -1.65
N ALA A 187 13.91 -11.63 -2.46
CA ALA A 187 12.58 -12.05 -2.04
C ALA A 187 12.63 -13.19 -1.02
N ALA A 188 13.52 -14.17 -1.23
CA ALA A 188 13.76 -15.26 -0.29
C ALA A 188 14.35 -14.76 1.03
N LEU A 189 15.27 -13.79 0.97
CA LEU A 189 15.84 -13.15 2.16
C LEU A 189 14.75 -12.43 2.98
N LEU A 190 13.84 -11.71 2.31
CA LEU A 190 12.68 -11.10 2.97
C LEU A 190 11.77 -12.16 3.60
N ALA A 191 11.40 -13.20 2.85
CA ALA A 191 10.53 -14.27 3.35
C ALA A 191 11.15 -15.02 4.55
N GLY A 192 12.45 -15.35 4.46
CA GLY A 192 13.20 -15.94 5.57
C GLY A 192 13.25 -15.04 6.79
N GLY A 193 13.49 -13.74 6.59
CA GLY A 193 13.43 -12.72 7.65
C GLY A 193 12.07 -12.64 8.35
N ILE A 194 10.98 -12.71 7.60
CA ILE A 194 9.62 -12.72 8.15
C ILE A 194 9.36 -13.99 8.96
N VAL A 195 9.79 -15.16 8.45
CA VAL A 195 9.65 -16.43 9.18
C VAL A 195 10.44 -16.38 10.49
N LEU A 196 11.71 -15.94 10.45
CA LEU A 196 12.54 -15.79 11.64
C LEU A 196 11.92 -14.81 12.66
N SER A 197 11.41 -13.67 12.18
CA SER A 197 10.69 -12.70 13.00
C SER A 197 9.44 -13.30 13.66
N SER A 198 8.75 -14.24 13.01
CA SER A 198 7.57 -14.90 13.57
C SER A 198 7.88 -16.01 14.59
N LEU A 199 9.11 -16.52 14.60
CA LEU A 199 9.55 -17.49 15.62
C LEU A 199 9.83 -16.79 16.96
N ASP A 200 10.23 -15.53 16.90
CA ASP A 200 10.32 -14.67 18.07
C ASP A 200 8.95 -14.07 18.42
N ARG A 201 8.55 -14.17 19.69
CA ARG A 201 7.25 -13.68 20.15
C ARG A 201 7.19 -12.15 20.28
N ALA A 202 8.33 -11.45 20.25
CA ALA A 202 8.36 -10.00 20.22
C ALA A 202 8.13 -9.44 18.79
N GLY A 203 8.19 -10.28 17.75
CA GLY A 203 7.97 -9.87 16.36
C GLY A 203 9.01 -8.86 15.89
N GLU A 204 10.27 -9.06 16.27
CA GLU A 204 11.40 -8.18 15.95
C GLU A 204 11.56 -7.95 14.43
N LEU A 205 11.90 -6.71 14.04
CA LEU A 205 12.05 -6.37 12.62
C LEU A 205 13.46 -6.62 12.07
N ALA A 206 14.47 -6.81 12.94
CA ALA A 206 15.86 -6.96 12.50
C ALA A 206 16.06 -8.06 11.45
N PRO A 207 15.47 -9.27 11.57
CA PRO A 207 15.60 -10.29 10.53
C PRO A 207 14.99 -9.91 9.18
N VAL A 208 13.99 -9.01 9.17
CA VAL A 208 13.29 -8.54 7.95
C VAL A 208 14.13 -7.49 7.20
N GLY A 209 14.92 -6.69 7.92
CA GLY A 209 15.71 -5.57 7.39
C GLY A 209 16.57 -5.89 6.16
N PRO A 210 17.39 -6.97 6.17
CA PRO A 210 18.23 -7.34 5.03
C PRO A 210 17.44 -7.62 3.75
N GLY A 211 16.25 -8.23 3.87
CA GLY A 211 15.36 -8.46 2.75
C GLY A 211 14.81 -7.17 2.13
N LEU A 212 14.45 -6.20 2.98
CA LEU A 212 14.00 -4.87 2.55
C LEU A 212 15.13 -4.12 1.82
N LEU A 213 16.34 -4.15 2.36
CA LEU A 213 17.53 -3.54 1.75
C LEU A 213 17.86 -4.16 0.39
N ALA A 214 17.84 -5.50 0.31
CA ALA A 214 18.14 -6.22 -0.92
C ALA A 214 17.10 -5.92 -2.01
N LEU A 215 15.80 -5.88 -1.68
CA LEU A 215 14.74 -5.51 -2.61
C LEU A 215 14.83 -4.04 -3.03
N ALA A 216 15.10 -3.12 -2.11
CA ALA A 216 15.30 -1.70 -2.43
C ALA A 216 16.47 -1.52 -3.41
N ALA A 217 17.61 -2.17 -3.16
CA ALA A 217 18.77 -2.13 -4.04
C ALA A 217 18.45 -2.72 -5.42
N TRP A 218 17.71 -3.83 -5.48
CA TRP A 218 17.27 -4.42 -6.74
C TRP A 218 16.35 -3.47 -7.53
N LEU A 219 15.37 -2.86 -6.87
CA LEU A 219 14.42 -1.94 -7.48
C LEU A 219 15.13 -0.68 -8.02
N LEU A 220 16.02 -0.08 -7.23
CA LEU A 220 16.83 1.07 -7.66
C LEU A 220 17.70 0.75 -8.88
N ARG A 221 18.25 -0.46 -8.96
CA ARG A 221 19.16 -0.86 -10.04
C ARG A 221 18.43 -1.27 -11.33
N TYR A 222 17.33 -2.00 -11.20
CA TYR A 222 16.71 -2.72 -12.33
C TYR A 222 15.30 -2.27 -12.71
N ASP A 223 14.60 -1.45 -11.90
CA ASP A 223 13.29 -0.92 -12.29
C ASP A 223 13.43 0.05 -13.48
N ILE A 224 12.38 0.18 -14.29
CA ILE A 224 12.31 1.14 -15.40
C ILE A 224 12.27 2.61 -14.92
N ALA A 225 11.87 2.87 -13.66
CA ALA A 225 11.75 4.18 -13.04
C ALA A 225 12.98 5.09 -13.24
N ARG A 226 14.18 4.51 -13.14
CA ARG A 226 15.46 5.22 -13.36
C ARG A 226 15.63 5.80 -14.77
N ARG A 227 14.91 5.25 -15.76
CA ARG A 227 14.90 5.74 -17.14
C ARG A 227 13.73 6.71 -17.35
N THR A 228 12.55 6.35 -16.87
CA THR A 228 11.32 7.15 -17.04
C THR A 228 11.35 8.46 -16.25
N VAL A 229 12.18 8.59 -15.20
CA VAL A 229 12.40 9.85 -14.49
C VAL A 229 12.96 10.97 -15.38
N ARG A 230 13.61 10.62 -16.50
CA ARG A 230 14.14 11.58 -17.47
C ARG A 230 13.08 12.08 -18.47
N GLN A 231 11.87 11.52 -18.45
CA GLN A 231 10.77 11.92 -19.32
C GLN A 231 10.02 13.14 -18.76
N GLY A 232 8.89 13.52 -19.38
CA GLY A 232 8.03 14.61 -18.93
C GLY A 232 6.68 14.14 -18.41
N GLY A 233 5.92 15.06 -17.78
CA GLY A 233 4.53 14.84 -17.40
C GLY A 233 4.29 13.73 -16.37
N LEU A 234 3.20 12.98 -16.54
CA LEU A 234 2.78 11.91 -15.62
C LEU A 234 3.86 10.84 -15.44
N VAL A 235 4.56 10.48 -16.51
CA VAL A 235 5.56 9.41 -16.47
C VAL A 235 6.74 9.76 -15.56
N ARG A 236 7.19 11.03 -15.59
CA ARG A 236 8.22 11.52 -14.65
C ARG A 236 7.70 11.57 -13.22
N TYR A 237 6.47 12.04 -13.01
CA TYR A 237 5.86 12.07 -11.68
C TYR A 237 5.79 10.68 -11.05
N VAL A 238 5.31 9.68 -11.80
CA VAL A 238 5.28 8.28 -11.39
C VAL A 238 6.68 7.82 -11.01
N ALA A 239 7.68 8.08 -11.88
CA ALA A 239 9.05 7.67 -11.64
C ALA A 239 9.68 8.31 -10.38
N VAL A 240 9.42 9.60 -10.12
CA VAL A 240 9.88 10.29 -8.90
C VAL A 240 9.28 9.64 -7.65
N CYS A 241 7.97 9.35 -7.66
CA CYS A 241 7.31 8.65 -6.56
C CYS A 241 7.91 7.25 -6.34
N LEU A 242 8.11 6.49 -7.41
CA LEU A 242 8.70 5.14 -7.34
C LEU A 242 10.10 5.18 -6.72
N LEU A 243 11.00 6.03 -7.24
CA LEU A 243 12.38 6.15 -6.76
C LEU A 243 12.45 6.66 -5.33
N GLY A 244 11.61 7.65 -4.99
CA GLY A 244 11.47 8.14 -3.61
C GLY A 244 11.02 7.03 -2.66
N GLY A 245 10.03 6.24 -3.07
CA GLY A 245 9.56 5.07 -2.32
C GLY A 245 10.67 4.04 -2.12
N TYR A 246 11.49 3.75 -3.12
CA TYR A 246 12.62 2.81 -2.96
C TYR A 246 13.65 3.31 -1.94
N GLY A 247 13.92 4.62 -1.91
CA GLY A 247 14.74 5.23 -0.88
C GLY A 247 14.17 5.01 0.54
N TRP A 248 12.86 5.15 0.69
CA TRP A 248 12.18 4.87 1.96
C TRP A 248 12.16 3.39 2.33
N LEU A 249 12.07 2.47 1.36
CA LEU A 249 12.20 1.04 1.61
C LEU A 249 13.59 0.70 2.16
N ALA A 250 14.65 1.31 1.61
CA ALA A 250 16.00 1.18 2.13
C ALA A 250 16.12 1.78 3.54
N ALA A 251 15.56 2.98 3.78
CA ALA A 251 15.55 3.58 5.12
C ALA A 251 14.82 2.69 6.15
N GLY A 252 13.69 2.10 5.77
CA GLY A 252 12.95 1.15 6.62
C GLY A 252 13.76 -0.13 6.91
N GLY A 253 14.50 -0.63 5.93
CA GLY A 253 15.40 -1.77 6.12
C GLY A 253 16.58 -1.47 7.05
N LEU A 254 17.15 -0.27 6.98
CA LEU A 254 18.21 0.18 7.91
C LEU A 254 17.67 0.39 9.33
N LEU A 255 16.50 1.03 9.46
CA LEU A 255 15.85 1.27 10.74
C LEU A 255 15.40 -0.03 11.41
N ALA A 256 15.03 -1.05 10.63
CA ALA A 256 14.71 -2.37 11.16
C ALA A 256 15.90 -3.04 11.86
N LEU A 257 17.13 -2.71 11.48
CA LEU A 257 18.38 -3.20 12.07
C LEU A 257 18.88 -2.33 13.24
N SER A 258 18.18 -1.26 13.58
CA SER A 258 18.60 -0.31 14.60
C SER A 258 17.94 -0.63 15.94
N ASP A 259 18.74 -0.55 17.01
CA ASP A 259 18.28 -0.75 18.40
C ASP A 259 17.75 0.52 19.06
N ALA A 260 17.70 1.66 18.34
CA ALA A 260 17.13 2.88 18.90
C ALA A 260 15.66 2.69 19.32
N ALA A 261 15.26 3.31 20.43
CA ALA A 261 13.97 3.06 21.09
C ALA A 261 12.74 3.17 20.18
N PHE A 262 12.74 4.12 19.23
CA PHE A 262 11.65 4.33 18.27
C PHE A 262 11.98 3.84 16.85
N ALA A 263 13.07 3.08 16.67
CA ALA A 263 13.50 2.57 15.37
C ALA A 263 12.42 1.70 14.72
N ARG A 264 11.69 0.91 15.53
CA ARG A 264 10.55 0.13 15.04
C ARG A 264 9.46 1.01 14.45
N ASP A 265 8.98 2.02 15.18
CA ASP A 265 7.91 2.92 14.69
C ASP A 265 8.37 3.66 13.43
N ALA A 266 9.61 4.15 13.43
CA ALA A 266 10.24 4.81 12.30
C ALA A 266 10.34 3.89 11.08
N ALA A 267 10.76 2.63 11.25
CA ALA A 267 10.85 1.62 10.19
C ALA A 267 9.47 1.33 9.58
N LEU A 268 8.44 1.17 10.42
CA LEU A 268 7.08 0.94 9.95
C LEU A 268 6.55 2.12 9.13
N HIS A 269 6.77 3.36 9.59
CA HIS A 269 6.34 4.53 8.83
C HIS A 269 7.18 4.73 7.55
N ALA A 270 8.48 4.43 7.56
CA ALA A 270 9.30 4.42 6.35
C ALA A 270 8.76 3.44 5.30
N VAL A 271 8.38 2.23 5.72
CA VAL A 271 7.83 1.21 4.81
C VAL A 271 6.41 1.56 4.38
N PHE A 272 5.47 1.76 5.31
CA PHE A 272 4.05 1.90 4.96
C PHE A 272 3.69 3.29 4.39
N LEU A 273 4.26 4.38 4.91
CA LEU A 273 4.02 5.72 4.37
C LEU A 273 5.06 6.05 3.29
N GLY A 274 6.34 5.90 3.61
CA GLY A 274 7.40 6.30 2.69
C GLY A 274 7.42 5.47 1.40
N PHE A 275 7.38 4.15 1.51
CA PHE A 275 7.37 3.26 0.35
C PHE A 275 5.94 3.01 -0.17
N VAL A 276 5.06 2.39 0.60
CA VAL A 276 3.74 1.92 0.08
C VAL A 276 2.81 3.08 -0.31
N LEU A 277 2.60 4.07 0.56
CA LEU A 277 1.68 5.17 0.24
C LEU A 277 2.20 6.00 -0.95
N THR A 278 3.51 6.19 -1.08
CA THR A 278 4.11 6.83 -2.26
C THR A 278 3.87 6.01 -3.54
N MET A 279 3.80 4.67 -3.47
CA MET A 279 3.37 3.83 -4.60
C MET A 279 1.90 4.07 -4.96
N VAL A 280 1.02 4.28 -3.96
CA VAL A 280 -0.38 4.66 -4.20
C VAL A 280 -0.44 6.01 -4.92
N PHE A 281 0.34 7.00 -4.49
CA PHE A 281 0.43 8.30 -5.15
C PHE A 281 0.89 8.18 -6.61
N ALA A 282 1.85 7.30 -6.88
CA ALA A 282 2.36 7.05 -8.22
C ALA A 282 1.27 6.48 -9.13
N HIS A 283 0.53 5.46 -8.67
CA HIS A 283 -0.36 4.70 -9.54
C HIS A 283 -1.81 5.19 -9.53
N ALA A 284 -2.26 5.96 -8.54
CA ALA A 284 -3.64 6.44 -8.48
C ALA A 284 -4.14 7.17 -9.74
N PRO A 285 -3.35 8.05 -10.41
CA PRO A 285 -3.77 8.67 -11.67
C PRO A 285 -3.95 7.68 -12.83
N ILE A 286 -3.46 6.45 -12.70
CA ILE A 286 -3.52 5.38 -13.70
C ILE A 286 -4.61 4.36 -13.34
N ILE A 287 -4.62 3.89 -12.09
CA ILE A 287 -5.52 2.84 -11.59
C ILE A 287 -6.94 3.36 -11.45
N LEU A 288 -7.16 4.55 -10.87
CA LEU A 288 -8.52 5.06 -10.65
C LEU A 288 -9.31 5.20 -11.96
N PRO A 289 -8.74 5.73 -13.06
CA PRO A 289 -9.36 5.67 -14.37
C PRO A 289 -9.75 4.26 -14.83
N ALA A 290 -8.89 3.27 -14.65
CA ALA A 290 -9.15 1.90 -15.06
C ALA A 290 -10.28 1.25 -14.23
N LEU A 291 -10.35 1.56 -12.93
CA LEU A 291 -11.36 1.01 -12.03
C LEU A 291 -12.72 1.67 -12.20
N LEU A 292 -12.76 3.01 -12.18
CA LEU A 292 -13.99 3.82 -12.17
C LEU A 292 -14.44 4.29 -13.55
N LYS A 293 -13.64 4.07 -14.60
CA LYS A 293 -13.88 4.60 -15.96
C LYS A 293 -14.05 6.13 -15.98
N VAL A 294 -13.26 6.83 -15.17
CA VAL A 294 -13.15 8.30 -15.11
C VAL A 294 -11.81 8.75 -15.68
N THR A 295 -11.64 10.02 -16.01
CA THR A 295 -10.34 10.58 -16.40
C THR A 295 -9.74 11.35 -15.23
N VAL A 296 -8.45 11.12 -14.93
CA VAL A 296 -7.70 11.86 -13.90
C VAL A 296 -6.51 12.52 -14.59
N PRO A 297 -6.69 13.72 -15.19
CA PRO A 297 -5.61 14.40 -15.86
C PRO A 297 -4.49 14.78 -14.88
N TYR A 298 -3.24 14.50 -15.27
CA TYR A 298 -2.07 14.89 -14.50
C TYR A 298 -1.91 16.41 -14.44
N ARG A 299 -1.45 16.91 -13.29
CA ARG A 299 -1.07 18.32 -13.09
C ARG A 299 0.23 18.38 -12.30
N PRO A 300 1.15 19.32 -12.59
CA PRO A 300 2.39 19.49 -11.82
C PRO A 300 2.17 19.67 -10.31
N LEU A 301 1.03 20.20 -9.90
CA LEU A 301 0.67 20.34 -8.49
C LEU A 301 0.67 18.99 -7.73
N PHE A 302 0.57 17.83 -8.40
CA PHE A 302 0.64 16.52 -7.75
C PHE A 302 1.98 16.30 -7.01
N TYR A 303 3.04 17.02 -7.38
CA TYR A 303 4.28 17.01 -6.60
C TYR A 303 4.12 17.59 -5.19
N LEU A 304 3.09 18.40 -4.93
CA LEU A 304 2.88 19.03 -3.63
C LEU A 304 2.65 17.99 -2.53
N HIS A 305 1.69 17.08 -2.70
CA HIS A 305 1.41 16.08 -1.66
C HIS A 305 2.57 15.08 -1.48
N VAL A 306 3.36 14.84 -2.54
CA VAL A 306 4.60 14.06 -2.44
C VAL A 306 5.64 14.81 -1.62
N ALA A 307 5.88 16.09 -1.91
CA ALA A 307 6.84 16.91 -1.15
C ALA A 307 6.44 17.04 0.32
N ILE A 308 5.15 17.25 0.61
CA ILE A 308 4.62 17.28 1.98
C ILE A 308 4.91 15.93 2.66
N LEU A 309 4.50 14.81 2.06
CA LEU A 309 4.70 13.47 2.65
C LEU A 309 6.18 13.19 2.94
N HIS A 310 7.06 13.41 1.97
CA HIS A 310 8.49 13.13 2.13
C HIS A 310 9.13 14.03 3.19
N GLY A 311 8.80 15.32 3.20
CA GLY A 311 9.32 16.28 4.17
C GLY A 311 8.82 15.98 5.59
N SER A 312 7.52 15.74 5.77
CA SER A 312 6.93 15.44 7.07
C SER A 312 7.34 14.08 7.61
N LEU A 313 7.54 13.09 6.74
CA LEU A 313 8.05 11.77 7.13
C LEU A 313 9.53 11.85 7.54
N ALA A 314 10.36 12.60 6.81
CA ALA A 314 11.74 12.83 7.21
C ALA A 314 11.82 13.50 8.58
N LEU A 315 11.00 14.55 8.80
CA LEU A 315 10.89 15.22 10.11
C LEU A 315 10.49 14.23 11.21
N ARG A 316 9.49 13.37 10.94
CA ARG A 316 9.03 12.36 11.90
C ARG A 316 10.14 11.38 12.27
N LEU A 317 10.85 10.83 11.28
CA LEU A 317 11.93 9.87 11.51
C LEU A 317 13.11 10.50 12.27
N LEU A 318 13.46 11.75 11.96
CA LEU A 318 14.45 12.48 12.74
C LEU A 318 14.00 12.70 14.18
N ALA A 319 12.72 12.97 14.40
CA ALA A 319 12.13 13.11 15.73
C ALA A 319 12.12 11.78 16.51
N ASP A 320 11.94 10.65 15.84
CA ASP A 320 12.03 9.30 16.42
C ASP A 320 13.47 8.99 16.86
N LEU A 321 14.46 9.36 16.05
CA LEU A 321 15.89 9.15 16.35
C LEU A 321 16.45 10.13 17.38
N THR A 322 15.84 11.30 17.55
CA THR A 322 16.27 12.34 18.52
C THR A 322 15.38 12.43 19.76
N ASP A 323 14.40 11.53 19.87
CA ASP A 323 13.41 11.46 20.95
C ASP A 323 12.66 12.79 21.21
N ARG A 324 12.29 13.49 20.13
CA ARG A 324 11.57 14.78 20.19
C ARG A 324 10.08 14.56 19.92
N VAL A 325 9.30 14.39 20.97
CA VAL A 325 7.86 14.05 20.87
C VAL A 325 7.06 15.09 20.08
N GLU A 326 7.34 16.39 20.25
CA GLU A 326 6.59 17.45 19.55
C GLU A 326 6.84 17.41 18.04
N LEU A 327 8.10 17.21 17.63
CA LEU A 327 8.46 17.11 16.21
C LEU A 327 7.85 15.85 15.57
N ARG A 328 7.70 14.76 16.33
CA ARG A 328 7.03 13.52 15.89
C ARG A 328 5.55 13.77 15.61
N ALA A 329 4.87 14.53 16.46
CA ALA A 329 3.47 14.93 16.26
C ALA A 329 3.32 15.86 15.04
N CYS A 330 4.19 16.86 14.87
CA CYS A 330 4.22 17.72 13.69
C CYS A 330 4.44 16.92 12.39
N GLY A 331 5.38 15.98 12.38
CA GLY A 331 5.60 15.08 11.25
C GLY A 331 4.38 14.19 10.95
N GLY A 332 3.71 13.68 11.99
CA GLY A 332 2.46 12.92 11.86
C GLY A 332 1.30 13.74 11.27
N LEU A 333 1.12 14.99 11.72
CA LEU A 333 0.12 15.91 11.17
C LEU A 333 0.43 16.25 9.71
N GLY A 334 1.70 16.46 9.36
CA GLY A 334 2.13 16.65 7.97
C GLY A 334 1.83 15.43 7.09
N ASN A 335 2.02 14.21 7.60
CA ASN A 335 1.67 12.98 6.89
C ASN A 335 0.17 12.90 6.62
N ALA A 336 -0.67 13.21 7.64
CA ALA A 336 -2.12 13.26 7.49
C ALA A 336 -2.54 14.32 6.46
N LEU A 337 -1.95 15.51 6.51
CA LEU A 337 -2.18 16.57 5.53
C LEU A 337 -1.82 16.12 4.11
N ALA A 338 -0.70 15.42 3.92
CA ALA A 338 -0.32 14.91 2.61
C ALA A 338 -1.38 13.97 2.01
N ILE A 339 -1.94 13.08 2.83
CA ILE A 339 -3.02 12.16 2.44
C ILE A 339 -4.27 12.93 2.03
N LEU A 340 -4.67 13.93 2.82
CA LEU A 340 -5.84 14.76 2.54
C LEU A 340 -5.67 15.59 1.26
N VAL A 341 -4.51 16.21 1.07
CA VAL A 341 -4.18 16.97 -0.14
C VAL A 341 -4.20 16.05 -1.36
N PHE A 342 -3.60 14.86 -1.26
CA PHE A 342 -3.66 13.85 -2.32
C PHE A 342 -5.10 13.47 -2.68
N ALA A 343 -5.93 13.16 -1.69
CA ALA A 343 -7.34 12.79 -1.91
C ALA A 343 -8.12 13.93 -2.58
N ALA A 344 -8.02 15.15 -2.04
CA ALA A 344 -8.68 16.34 -2.59
C ALA A 344 -8.25 16.63 -4.02
N MET A 345 -6.95 16.58 -4.31
CA MET A 345 -6.42 16.80 -5.65
C MET A 345 -6.87 15.74 -6.65
N THR A 346 -6.90 14.48 -6.24
CA THR A 346 -7.35 13.36 -7.07
C THR A 346 -8.84 13.48 -7.40
N VAL A 347 -9.68 13.77 -6.40
CA VAL A 347 -11.12 14.00 -6.59
C VAL A 347 -11.37 15.22 -7.48
N ALA A 348 -10.70 16.34 -7.22
CA ALA A 348 -10.82 17.55 -8.03
C ALA A 348 -10.41 17.31 -9.50
N SER A 349 -9.35 16.54 -9.72
CA SER A 349 -8.91 16.15 -11.06
C SER A 349 -9.95 15.25 -11.75
N ALA A 350 -10.48 14.25 -11.04
CA ALA A 350 -11.52 13.34 -11.56
C ALA A 350 -12.84 14.06 -11.91
N VAL A 351 -13.25 15.03 -11.08
CA VAL A 351 -14.44 15.87 -11.34
C VAL A 351 -14.24 16.70 -12.61
N ARG A 352 -13.09 17.36 -12.75
CA ARG A 352 -12.76 18.17 -13.93
C ARG A 352 -12.65 17.34 -15.21
N GLY A 353 -12.07 16.14 -15.12
CA GLY A 353 -11.97 15.20 -16.22
C GLY A 353 -13.34 14.79 -16.78
N ARG A 354 -14.33 14.58 -15.89
CA ARG A 354 -15.72 14.29 -16.29
C ARG A 354 -16.40 15.47 -16.99
N THR A 355 -16.17 16.70 -16.55
CA THR A 355 -16.73 17.89 -17.22
C THR A 355 -16.12 18.15 -18.60
N ALA A 356 -14.82 17.89 -18.76
CA ALA A 356 -14.14 18.07 -20.05
C ALA A 356 -14.60 17.03 -21.10
N GLY A 357 -14.80 15.76 -20.71
CA GLY A 357 -15.30 14.73 -21.62
C GLY A 357 -16.77 14.88 -22.02
N ARG A 358 -17.56 15.71 -21.31
CA ARG A 358 -18.96 16.03 -21.65
C ARG A 358 -19.09 17.22 -22.60
N ARG A 359 -18.10 18.11 -22.61
CA ARG A 359 -17.97 19.18 -23.62
C ARG A 359 -17.22 18.58 -24.79
N GLY A 360 -17.93 17.96 -25.74
CA GLY A 360 -17.31 17.41 -26.96
C GLY A 360 -16.47 18.45 -27.71
N PRO A 361 -15.64 18.03 -28.69
CA PRO A 361 -14.89 18.98 -29.50
C PRO A 361 -15.84 20.03 -30.08
N PRO A 362 -15.43 21.31 -30.19
CA PRO A 362 -16.25 22.30 -30.90
C PRO A 362 -16.54 21.74 -32.30
N SER A 363 -17.81 21.74 -32.69
CA SER A 363 -18.21 21.48 -34.07
C SER A 363 -17.38 22.40 -34.95
N ALA A 364 -16.51 21.82 -35.78
CA ALA A 364 -15.76 22.59 -36.77
C ALA A 364 -16.77 23.24 -37.72
N PRO A 365 -16.54 24.52 -38.11
CA PRO A 365 -17.41 25.22 -39.05
C PRO A 365 -17.43 24.58 -40.44
#